data_AF-W4N7N4-F1
#
_entry.id   AF-W4N7N4-F1
#
_cell.length_a   1.000
_cell.length_b   1.000
_cell.length_c   1.000
_cell.angle_alpha   90.00
_cell.angle_beta   90.00
_cell.angle_gamma   90.00
#
_symmetry.space_group_name_H-M   'P 1'
#
loop_
_entity.id
_entity.type
_entity.pdbx_description
1 polymer ?
#
loop_
_entity_poly.entity_id
_entity_poly.type
_entity_poly.pdbx_seq_one_letter_code
_entity_poly.pdbx_strand_id
1 'polypeptide(L)'
;MSANYSLLCYTREATGREEANNEDIAYSMHLALRSHITGQWEPLNENYGIFFAAGMPVSCATAKSRRACSAASNFGVDLFDESCSASDAVAHGAVMPGLDITLKSLRNPFLFRLKDGSFAIAATRIARGGGPDGSERSAFLLAVSRDLTSFIQLGLVTLHTRKGVNRPSVTFDAVTARYVISFTGDDGRSYSAVTEDIIAAVRSGEPLDIMEDVQVTESRSPYDCGIPNAVPGNVISITETEAKRLIARFGRVYNVAATVAPQKN
;
A
#
# COMPACT_ATOMS: atom_id res chain seq x y z
N MET A 1 4.74 4.12 -31.87
CA MET A 1 5.05 4.38 -30.45
C MET A 1 3.89 3.82 -29.66
N SER A 2 4.09 2.88 -28.72
CA SER A 2 2.96 2.43 -27.87
C SER A 2 2.53 3.62 -27.02
N ALA A 3 1.23 3.90 -26.96
CA ALA A 3 0.72 4.92 -26.06
C ALA A 3 1.03 4.47 -24.61
N ASN A 4 1.82 5.28 -23.89
CA ASN A 4 2.07 5.07 -22.47
C ASN A 4 1.02 5.85 -21.69
N TYR A 5 0.33 5.16 -20.78
CA TYR A 5 -0.61 5.76 -19.85
C TYR A 5 0.15 6.28 -18.63
N SER A 6 -0.37 7.33 -18.00
CA SER A 6 0.09 7.76 -16.67
C SER A 6 -0.85 7.21 -15.61
N LEU A 7 -0.28 6.57 -14.59
CA LEU A 7 -0.98 5.99 -13.46
C LEU A 7 -0.56 6.70 -12.18
N LEU A 8 -1.51 7.35 -11.51
CA LEU A 8 -1.33 7.97 -10.20
C LEU A 8 -1.61 6.95 -9.10
N CYS A 9 -0.70 6.86 -8.13
CA CYS A 9 -0.85 6.14 -6.88
C CYS A 9 -1.02 7.14 -5.74
N TYR A 10 -2.04 6.96 -4.90
CA TYR A 10 -2.40 7.92 -3.85
C TYR A 10 -3.13 7.25 -2.68
N THR A 11 -3.16 7.93 -1.54
CA THR A 11 -4.09 7.70 -0.42
C THR A 11 -5.11 8.82 -0.37
N ARG A 12 -6.05 8.81 0.57
CA ARG A 12 -6.98 9.92 0.77
C ARG A 12 -6.90 10.46 2.20
N GLU A 13 -7.29 11.72 2.39
CA GLU A 13 -7.61 12.25 3.71
C GLU A 13 -8.92 11.62 4.18
N ALA A 14 -8.93 11.09 5.41
CA ALA A 14 -10.10 10.46 5.97
C ALA A 14 -11.21 11.49 6.23
N THR A 15 -12.44 11.13 5.87
CA THR A 15 -13.65 11.89 6.20
C THR A 15 -14.32 11.32 7.45
N GLY A 16 -15.48 11.87 7.83
CA GLY A 16 -16.23 11.36 8.99
C GLY A 16 -16.66 9.90 8.84
N ARG A 17 -16.90 9.23 9.97
CA ARG A 17 -17.29 7.81 10.03
C ARG A 17 -18.54 7.43 9.23
N GLU A 18 -19.45 8.39 9.03
CA GLU A 18 -20.71 8.21 8.29
C GLU A 18 -20.52 8.32 6.77
N GLU A 19 -19.31 8.67 6.32
CA GLU A 19 -18.98 8.82 4.90
C GLU A 19 -18.22 7.59 4.37
N ALA A 20 -18.37 7.34 3.07
CA ALA A 20 -17.69 6.24 2.38
C ALA A 20 -16.16 6.34 2.36
N ASN A 21 -15.59 7.50 2.71
CA ASN A 21 -14.14 7.73 2.76
C ASN A 21 -13.63 7.88 4.21
N ASN A 22 -14.25 7.16 5.14
CA ASN A 22 -13.77 7.09 6.52
C ASN A 22 -12.33 6.51 6.59
N GLU A 23 -11.73 6.56 7.78
CA GLU A 23 -10.36 6.13 8.05
C GLU A 23 -10.02 4.69 7.64
N ASP A 24 -11.03 3.81 7.57
CA ASP A 24 -10.83 2.42 7.16
C ASP A 24 -10.61 2.27 5.65
N ILE A 25 -11.12 3.24 4.88
CA ILE A 25 -11.11 3.23 3.42
C ILE A 25 -10.05 4.19 2.89
N ALA A 26 -9.94 5.38 3.49
CA ALA A 26 -9.04 6.44 3.03
C ALA A 26 -7.55 6.06 3.14
N TYR A 27 -7.19 5.32 4.19
CA TYR A 27 -5.81 4.86 4.45
C TYR A 27 -5.51 3.52 3.77
N SER A 28 -5.83 3.46 2.48
CA SER A 28 -5.53 2.37 1.55
C SER A 28 -4.93 2.96 0.27
N MET A 29 -4.32 2.13 -0.57
CA MET A 29 -3.80 2.60 -1.85
C MET A 29 -4.93 2.68 -2.87
N HIS A 30 -5.04 3.83 -3.53
CA HIS A 30 -5.92 4.11 -4.66
C HIS A 30 -5.11 4.31 -5.94
N LEU A 31 -5.77 4.14 -7.08
CA LEU A 31 -5.18 4.37 -8.39
C LEU A 31 -6.08 5.24 -9.26
N ALA A 32 -5.47 6.09 -10.09
CA ALA A 32 -6.19 6.87 -11.10
C ALA A 32 -5.41 6.86 -12.41
N LEU A 33 -6.12 6.76 -13.53
CA LEU A 33 -5.52 6.90 -14.86
C LEU A 33 -5.65 8.33 -15.34
N ARG A 34 -4.61 8.84 -16.02
CA ARG A 34 -4.72 10.14 -16.68
C ARG A 34 -5.48 9.98 -17.99
N SER A 35 -6.56 10.73 -18.14
CA SER A 35 -7.35 10.78 -19.36
C SER A 35 -6.54 11.36 -20.50
N HIS A 36 -6.45 10.66 -21.63
CA HIS A 36 -5.84 11.21 -22.86
C HIS A 36 -6.73 12.24 -23.55
N ILE A 37 -8.00 12.32 -23.17
CA ILE A 37 -8.98 13.24 -23.76
C ILE A 37 -9.02 14.54 -22.95
N THR A 38 -9.25 14.45 -21.64
CA THR A 38 -9.45 15.63 -20.78
C THR A 38 -8.17 16.09 -20.08
N GLY A 39 -7.12 15.25 -20.05
CA GLY A 39 -5.91 15.47 -19.29
C GLY A 39 -6.06 15.33 -17.76
N GLN A 40 -7.29 15.10 -17.29
CA GLN A 40 -7.64 14.96 -15.88
C GLN A 40 -7.33 13.56 -15.34
N TRP A 41 -7.23 13.43 -14.03
CA TRP A 41 -7.11 12.14 -13.37
C TRP A 41 -8.49 11.51 -13.16
N GLU A 42 -8.65 10.28 -13.61
CA GLU A 42 -9.88 9.50 -13.48
C GLU A 42 -9.64 8.38 -12.45
N PRO A 43 -10.21 8.50 -11.23
CA PRO A 43 -10.11 7.47 -10.21
C PRO A 43 -10.63 6.12 -10.70
N LEU A 44 -9.84 5.09 -10.47
CA LEU A 44 -10.26 3.70 -10.62
C LEU A 44 -11.06 3.26 -9.39
N ASN A 45 -11.81 2.18 -9.53
CA ASN A 45 -12.59 1.55 -8.47
C ASN A 45 -13.57 2.52 -7.80
N GLU A 46 -14.17 3.44 -8.56
CA GLU A 46 -15.04 4.50 -8.03
C GLU A 46 -14.39 5.32 -6.89
N ASN A 47 -13.07 5.49 -6.93
CA ASN A 47 -12.27 6.14 -5.90
C ASN A 47 -12.23 5.40 -4.54
N TYR A 48 -12.60 4.11 -4.52
CA TYR A 48 -12.35 3.20 -3.39
C TYR A 48 -10.93 2.64 -3.41
N GLY A 49 -10.49 2.14 -2.25
CA GLY A 49 -9.20 1.49 -2.08
C GLY A 49 -9.05 0.26 -2.98
N ILE A 50 -7.85 0.06 -3.50
CA ILE A 50 -7.47 -1.08 -4.35
C ILE A 50 -6.54 -2.05 -3.59
N PHE A 51 -5.66 -1.53 -2.73
CA PHE A 51 -4.80 -2.34 -1.86
C PHE A 51 -4.85 -1.85 -0.42
N PHE A 52 -5.06 -2.80 0.50
CA PHE A 52 -5.16 -2.57 1.93
C PHE A 52 -4.01 -3.29 2.64
N ALA A 53 -3.48 -2.67 3.69
CA ALA A 53 -2.54 -3.35 4.57
C ALA A 53 -3.23 -4.53 5.27
N ALA A 54 -2.56 -5.68 5.32
CA ALA A 54 -3.10 -6.85 5.99
C ALA A 54 -3.13 -6.66 7.51
N GLY A 55 -4.19 -7.16 8.15
CA GLY A 55 -4.24 -7.29 9.60
C GLY A 55 -3.21 -8.32 10.10
N MET A 56 -2.60 -8.03 11.24
CA MET A 56 -1.50 -8.81 11.80
C MET A 56 -1.96 -9.56 13.04
N PRO A 57 -1.58 -10.84 13.21
CA PRO A 57 -1.94 -11.58 14.41
C PRO A 57 -1.18 -11.04 15.61
N VAL A 58 -1.89 -10.93 16.73
CA VAL A 58 -1.28 -10.58 18.01
C VAL A 58 -0.39 -11.72 18.53
N SER A 59 0.52 -11.40 19.44
CA SER A 59 1.52 -12.34 19.97
C SER A 59 0.92 -13.58 20.66
N CYS A 60 -0.26 -13.45 21.25
CA CYS A 60 -0.96 -14.54 21.92
C CYS A 60 -1.77 -15.44 20.96
N ALA A 61 -1.88 -15.09 19.67
CA ALA A 61 -2.55 -15.92 18.68
C ALA A 61 -1.69 -17.13 18.29
N THR A 62 -2.12 -18.33 18.67
CA THR A 62 -1.41 -19.58 18.34
C THR A 62 -1.32 -19.83 16.83
N ALA A 63 -0.35 -20.63 16.39
CA ALA A 63 -0.27 -21.08 14.99
C ALA A 63 -1.52 -21.84 14.52
N LYS A 64 -2.26 -22.49 15.44
CA LYS A 64 -3.53 -23.15 15.13
C LYS A 64 -4.63 -22.14 14.84
N SER A 65 -4.80 -21.14 15.70
CA SER A 65 -5.86 -20.14 15.57
C SER A 65 -5.64 -19.22 14.37
N ARG A 66 -4.38 -18.88 14.05
CA ARG A 66 -4.05 -18.05 12.87
C ARG A 66 -4.54 -18.62 11.54
N ARG A 67 -4.71 -19.95 11.42
CA ARG A 67 -5.25 -20.57 10.21
C ARG A 67 -6.71 -20.20 9.92
N ALA A 68 -7.45 -19.70 10.92
CA ALA A 68 -8.81 -19.22 10.73
C ALA A 68 -8.87 -17.86 9.99
N CYS A 69 -7.74 -17.16 9.83
CA CYS A 69 -7.65 -15.93 9.05
C CYS A 69 -6.54 -16.03 8.00
N SER A 70 -6.89 -15.99 6.72
CA SER A 70 -5.93 -16.13 5.62
C SER A 70 -4.82 -15.06 5.66
N ALA A 71 -5.14 -13.82 6.04
CA ALA A 71 -4.14 -12.78 6.22
C ALA A 71 -3.14 -13.15 7.34
N ALA A 72 -3.66 -13.48 8.53
CA ALA A 72 -2.82 -13.88 9.67
C ALA A 72 -2.05 -15.18 9.45
N SER A 73 -2.54 -16.07 8.58
CA SER A 73 -1.89 -17.34 8.28
C SER A 73 -0.54 -17.17 7.56
N ASN A 74 -0.39 -16.06 6.82
CA ASN A 74 0.82 -15.75 6.06
C ASN A 74 1.84 -14.93 6.86
N PHE A 75 1.42 -14.35 7.99
CA PHE A 75 2.26 -13.48 8.81
C PHE A 75 2.58 -14.09 10.17
N GLY A 76 3.81 -13.86 10.61
CA GLY A 76 4.20 -14.03 12.00
C GLY A 76 3.51 -13.02 12.91
N VAL A 77 3.85 -13.09 14.19
CA VAL A 77 3.50 -12.05 15.17
C VAL A 77 4.14 -10.75 14.75
N ASP A 78 3.40 -9.65 14.84
CA ASP A 78 3.95 -8.31 14.60
C ASP A 78 4.90 -7.92 15.73
N LEU A 79 6.14 -7.56 15.40
CA LEU A 79 7.15 -7.17 16.39
C LEU A 79 6.90 -5.77 16.97
N PHE A 80 6.02 -4.99 16.33
CA PHE A 80 5.70 -3.62 16.72
C PHE A 80 4.43 -3.53 17.56
N ASP A 81 3.64 -4.60 17.64
CA ASP A 81 2.43 -4.61 18.45
C ASP A 81 2.77 -4.80 19.93
N GLU A 82 2.02 -4.10 20.78
CA GLU A 82 2.07 -4.33 22.22
C GLU A 82 1.50 -5.71 22.56
N SER A 83 1.99 -6.30 23.65
CA SER A 83 1.43 -7.56 24.15
C SER A 83 -0.02 -7.37 24.59
N CYS A 84 -0.92 -8.23 24.11
CA CYS A 84 -2.30 -8.26 24.55
C CYS A 84 -2.73 -9.68 24.98
N SER A 85 -3.81 -9.74 25.75
CA SER A 85 -4.43 -11.01 26.13
C SER A 85 -5.27 -11.55 24.96
N ALA A 86 -5.16 -12.85 24.71
CA ALA A 86 -5.98 -13.53 23.70
C ALA A 86 -7.45 -13.51 24.13
N SER A 87 -8.35 -13.43 23.15
CA SER A 87 -9.76 -13.75 23.38
C SER A 87 -9.97 -15.25 23.58
N ASP A 88 -11.11 -15.63 24.15
CA ASP A 88 -11.50 -17.04 24.31
C ASP A 88 -11.53 -17.80 22.97
N ALA A 89 -11.71 -17.10 21.84
CA ALA A 89 -11.75 -17.72 20.52
C ALA A 89 -10.44 -18.47 20.18
N VAL A 90 -9.30 -17.98 20.69
CA VAL A 90 -7.98 -18.60 20.43
C VAL A 90 -7.91 -20.02 20.97
N ALA A 91 -8.52 -20.29 22.13
CA ALA A 91 -8.59 -21.63 22.72
C ALA A 91 -9.34 -22.63 21.82
N HIS A 92 -10.28 -22.13 21.01
CA HIS A 92 -11.07 -22.90 20.07
C HIS A 92 -10.46 -22.95 18.65
N GLY A 93 -9.25 -22.41 18.47
CA GLY A 93 -8.61 -22.34 17.15
C GLY A 93 -9.23 -21.32 16.21
N ALA A 94 -9.90 -20.30 16.75
CA ALA A 94 -10.44 -19.16 16.02
C ALA A 94 -9.73 -17.85 16.42
N VAL A 95 -10.01 -16.76 15.71
CA VAL A 95 -9.47 -15.43 15.98
C VAL A 95 -10.56 -14.39 15.78
N MET A 96 -10.62 -13.38 16.65
CA MET A 96 -11.51 -12.23 16.54
C MET A 96 -10.78 -11.02 15.93
N PRO A 97 -11.25 -10.46 14.81
CA PRO A 97 -10.73 -9.20 14.29
C PRO A 97 -10.83 -8.07 15.33
N GLY A 98 -9.76 -7.29 15.49
CA GLY A 98 -9.68 -6.21 16.47
C GLY A 98 -9.30 -6.64 17.90
N LEU A 99 -9.29 -7.95 18.20
CA LEU A 99 -8.79 -8.49 19.46
C LEU A 99 -7.56 -9.39 19.23
N ASP A 100 -7.73 -10.45 18.45
CA ASP A 100 -6.66 -11.42 18.12
C ASP A 100 -5.94 -11.09 16.80
N ILE A 101 -6.45 -10.09 16.08
CA ILE A 101 -5.85 -9.55 14.86
C ILE A 101 -5.88 -8.03 14.96
N THR A 102 -4.70 -7.42 14.97
CA THR A 102 -4.52 -5.98 14.91
C THR A 102 -4.73 -5.51 13.49
N LEU A 103 -5.73 -4.67 13.26
CA LEU A 103 -5.99 -4.09 11.95
C LEU A 103 -4.99 -2.98 11.64
N LYS A 104 -4.48 -2.98 10.41
CA LYS A 104 -3.45 -2.04 9.92
C LYS A 104 -3.98 -1.28 8.71
N SER A 105 -3.43 -0.11 8.51
CA SER A 105 -3.68 0.74 7.34
C SER A 105 -2.34 1.23 6.76
N LEU A 106 -2.38 2.04 5.70
CA LEU A 106 -1.18 2.62 5.10
C LEU A 106 -1.36 4.09 4.74
N ARG A 107 -0.24 4.82 4.71
CA ARG A 107 -0.14 6.17 4.14
C ARG A 107 1.08 6.28 3.24
N ASN A 108 1.08 7.31 2.40
CA ASN A 108 2.19 7.62 1.50
C ASN A 108 2.61 6.43 0.61
N PRO A 109 1.68 5.83 -0.16
CA PRO A 109 2.02 4.71 -1.01
C PRO A 109 2.91 5.19 -2.16
N PHE A 110 3.91 4.41 -2.48
CA PHE A 110 4.83 4.63 -3.59
C PHE A 110 4.86 3.39 -4.47
N LEU A 111 4.35 3.55 -5.68
CA LEU A 111 4.25 2.49 -6.67
C LEU A 111 5.50 2.51 -7.58
N PHE A 112 6.15 1.37 -7.75
CA PHE A 112 7.36 1.26 -8.56
C PHE A 112 7.45 -0.08 -9.30
N ARG A 113 8.42 -0.19 -10.21
CA ARG A 113 8.72 -1.42 -10.94
C ARG A 113 9.84 -2.19 -10.26
N LEU A 114 9.66 -3.50 -10.13
CA LEU A 114 10.76 -4.42 -9.85
C LEU A 114 11.61 -4.63 -11.11
N LYS A 115 12.82 -5.17 -10.95
CA LYS A 115 13.76 -5.44 -12.04
C LYS A 115 13.19 -6.32 -13.15
N ASP A 116 12.23 -7.19 -12.81
CA ASP A 116 11.54 -8.08 -13.74
C ASP A 116 10.35 -7.43 -14.45
N GLY A 117 10.09 -6.14 -14.18
CA GLY A 117 8.98 -5.38 -14.74
C GLY A 117 7.66 -5.56 -14.00
N SER A 118 7.56 -6.40 -12.97
CA SER A 118 6.37 -6.45 -12.12
C SER A 118 6.26 -5.21 -11.22
N PHE A 119 5.14 -5.03 -10.54
CA PHE A 119 4.89 -3.89 -9.68
C PHE A 119 5.20 -4.20 -8.22
N ALA A 120 5.64 -3.17 -7.50
CA ALA A 120 5.78 -3.20 -6.06
C ALA A 120 5.29 -1.89 -5.43
N ILE A 121 4.87 -1.98 -4.18
CA ILE A 121 4.33 -0.88 -3.40
C ILE A 121 5.16 -0.76 -2.13
N ALA A 122 5.72 0.41 -1.90
CA ALA A 122 6.30 0.80 -0.62
C ALA A 122 5.34 1.78 0.07
N ALA A 123 5.10 1.65 1.38
CA ALA A 123 4.25 2.60 2.10
C ALA A 123 4.65 2.71 3.58
N THR A 124 4.35 3.83 4.22
CA THR A 124 4.41 3.92 5.68
C THR A 124 3.19 3.19 6.25
N ARG A 125 3.39 2.08 6.95
CA ARG A 125 2.30 1.37 7.63
C ARG A 125 1.88 2.16 8.87
N ILE A 126 0.60 2.11 9.17
CA ILE A 126 -0.02 2.82 10.29
C ILE A 126 -1.08 1.93 10.93
N ALA A 127 -1.54 2.30 12.12
CA ALA A 127 -2.65 1.62 12.76
C ALA A 127 -3.94 1.93 11.98
N ARG A 128 -4.93 1.04 12.10
CA ARG A 128 -6.30 1.41 11.72
C ARG A 128 -6.67 2.72 12.42
N GLY A 129 -7.26 3.66 11.69
CA GLY A 129 -7.56 5.00 12.19
C GLY A 129 -6.49 6.07 11.94
N GLY A 130 -5.36 5.71 11.33
CA GLY A 130 -4.38 6.68 10.84
C GLY A 130 -3.24 7.04 11.79
N GLY A 131 -3.32 6.60 13.05
CA GLY A 131 -2.26 6.77 14.04
C GLY A 131 -1.04 5.87 13.80
N PRO A 132 0.10 6.13 14.46
CA PRO A 132 1.28 5.27 14.38
C PRO A 132 0.97 3.84 14.87
N ASP A 133 1.62 2.84 14.27
CA ASP A 133 1.57 1.45 14.76
C ASP A 133 2.90 0.95 15.32
N GLY A 134 3.87 1.84 15.46
CA GLY A 134 5.22 1.57 15.95
C GLY A 134 6.19 1.17 14.84
N SER A 135 5.72 0.59 13.74
CA SER A 135 6.59 0.16 12.63
C SER A 135 7.19 1.35 11.89
N GLU A 136 6.47 2.46 11.81
CA GLU A 136 6.93 3.67 11.13
C GLU A 136 8.24 4.23 11.70
N ARG A 137 8.64 3.83 12.92
CA ARG A 137 9.90 4.29 13.55
C ARG A 137 11.16 3.81 12.85
N SER A 138 11.08 2.66 12.17
CA SER A 138 12.25 1.94 11.64
C SER A 138 11.96 1.08 10.42
N ALA A 139 10.73 1.05 9.90
CA ALA A 139 10.35 0.16 8.83
C ALA A 139 9.28 0.74 7.90
N PHE A 140 9.15 0.14 6.72
CA PHE A 140 8.08 0.43 5.78
C PHE A 140 7.48 -0.85 5.19
N LEU A 141 6.21 -0.78 4.78
CA LEU A 141 5.46 -1.87 4.15
C LEU A 141 5.96 -2.12 2.74
N LEU A 142 6.15 -3.39 2.38
CA LEU A 142 6.36 -3.83 1.00
C LEU A 142 5.30 -4.84 0.56
N ALA A 143 4.71 -4.58 -0.61
CA ALA A 143 3.84 -5.51 -1.32
C ALA A 143 4.24 -5.61 -2.80
N VAL A 144 3.88 -6.71 -3.44
CA VAL A 144 4.17 -6.96 -4.86
C VAL A 144 2.90 -7.32 -5.61
N SER A 145 2.90 -7.05 -6.91
CA SER A 145 1.82 -7.38 -7.82
C SER A 145 2.33 -7.60 -9.23
N ARG A 146 1.75 -8.56 -9.95
CA ARG A 146 2.06 -8.77 -11.36
C ARG A 146 1.42 -7.71 -12.26
N ASP A 147 0.19 -7.30 -11.95
CA ASP A 147 -0.64 -6.49 -12.86
C ASP A 147 -1.58 -5.51 -12.16
N LEU A 148 -1.38 -5.28 -10.86
CA LEU A 148 -2.18 -4.41 -9.98
C LEU A 148 -3.64 -4.84 -9.80
N THR A 149 -4.02 -6.04 -10.22
CA THR A 149 -5.36 -6.61 -9.96
C THR A 149 -5.40 -7.56 -8.77
N SER A 150 -4.23 -8.04 -8.34
CA SER A 150 -4.01 -8.89 -7.18
C SER A 150 -2.69 -8.53 -6.50
N PHE A 151 -2.62 -8.62 -5.18
CA PHE A 151 -1.48 -8.18 -4.40
C PHE A 151 -1.03 -9.25 -3.42
N ILE A 152 0.29 -9.34 -3.21
CA ILE A 152 0.89 -10.14 -2.16
C ILE A 152 1.64 -9.17 -1.26
N GLN A 153 1.14 -8.95 -0.04
CA GLN A 153 1.88 -8.24 0.98
C GLN A 153 3.01 -9.14 1.49
N LEU A 154 4.25 -8.66 1.41
CA LEU A 154 5.42 -9.43 1.83
C LEU A 154 5.75 -9.22 3.30
N GLY A 155 5.53 -8.01 3.81
CA GLY A 155 5.86 -7.64 5.19
C GLY A 155 6.50 -6.27 5.26
N LEU A 156 7.44 -6.10 6.19
CA LEU A 156 8.13 -4.84 6.43
C LEU A 156 9.61 -4.94 6.03
N VAL A 157 10.14 -3.93 5.34
CA VAL A 157 11.59 -3.70 5.23
C VAL A 157 12.02 -2.91 6.46
N THR A 158 12.95 -3.45 7.23
CA THR A 158 13.54 -2.80 8.40
C THR A 158 14.78 -1.98 8.02
N LEU A 159 15.02 -0.89 8.74
CA LEU A 159 16.10 0.07 8.51
C LEU A 159 16.78 0.37 9.86
N HIS A 160 18.10 0.55 9.87
CA HIS A 160 18.88 0.91 11.07
C HIS A 160 18.65 2.38 11.48
N THR A 161 17.43 2.69 11.89
CA THR A 161 17.01 4.02 12.32
C THR A 161 15.99 3.96 13.45
N ARG A 162 15.93 5.06 14.20
CA ARG A 162 14.84 5.36 15.14
C ARG A 162 14.20 6.71 14.86
N LYS A 163 14.58 7.33 13.74
CA LYS A 163 14.17 8.68 13.36
C LYS A 163 12.91 8.68 12.48
N GLY A 164 12.17 7.58 12.41
CA GLY A 164 10.98 7.50 11.56
C GLY A 164 11.28 7.23 10.09
N VAL A 165 10.32 6.60 9.42
CA VAL A 165 10.35 6.16 8.03
C VAL A 165 9.05 6.61 7.37
N ASN A 166 9.04 7.87 6.93
CA ASN A 166 7.89 8.50 6.30
C ASN A 166 8.11 8.63 4.80
N ARG A 167 7.03 8.51 4.03
CA ARG A 167 7.02 8.74 2.57
C ARG A 167 8.11 7.95 1.83
N PRO A 168 8.20 6.62 2.04
CA PRO A 168 9.22 5.82 1.39
C PRO A 168 9.07 5.91 -0.14
N SER A 169 10.18 5.91 -0.84
CA SER A 169 10.26 5.84 -2.29
C SER A 169 11.36 4.86 -2.67
N VAL A 170 11.18 4.16 -3.79
CA VAL A 170 12.10 3.10 -4.21
C VAL A 170 12.36 3.22 -5.71
N THR A 171 13.63 3.34 -6.10
CA THR A 171 14.06 3.33 -7.50
C THR A 171 15.06 2.20 -7.72
N PHE A 172 14.93 1.48 -8.83
CA PHE A 172 15.96 0.53 -9.25
C PHE A 172 16.98 1.25 -10.12
N ASP A 173 18.22 1.35 -9.65
CA ASP A 173 19.35 1.83 -10.42
C ASP A 173 19.92 0.67 -11.26
N ALA A 174 19.74 0.75 -12.57
CA ALA A 174 20.22 -0.25 -13.51
C ALA A 174 21.75 -0.25 -13.66
N VAL A 175 22.44 0.85 -13.34
CA VAL A 175 23.92 0.94 -13.45
C VAL A 175 24.57 0.13 -12.34
N THR A 176 24.10 0.30 -11.11
CA THR A 176 24.62 -0.43 -9.94
C THR A 176 23.86 -1.73 -9.64
N ALA A 177 22.78 -2.00 -10.38
CA ALA A 177 21.88 -3.13 -10.18
C ALA A 177 21.31 -3.21 -8.75
N ARG A 178 21.00 -2.05 -8.15
CA ARG A 178 20.53 -1.92 -6.77
C ARG A 178 19.24 -1.13 -6.67
N TYR A 179 18.41 -1.49 -5.70
CA TYR A 179 17.32 -0.66 -5.25
C TYR A 179 17.85 0.42 -4.31
N VAL A 180 17.54 1.67 -4.63
CA VAL A 180 17.75 2.84 -3.79
C VAL A 180 16.42 3.17 -3.13
N ILE A 181 16.41 3.10 -1.80
CA ILE A 181 15.26 3.40 -0.95
C ILE A 181 15.52 4.78 -0.35
N SER A 182 14.61 5.72 -0.53
CA SER A 182 14.68 7.05 0.08
C SER A 182 13.45 7.33 0.92
N PHE A 183 13.63 7.97 2.08
CA PHE A 183 12.54 8.27 3.00
C PHE A 183 12.80 9.57 3.78
N THR A 184 11.76 10.11 4.40
CA THR A 184 11.83 11.28 5.28
C THR A 184 11.74 10.84 6.74
N GLY A 185 12.72 11.26 7.55
CA GLY A 185 12.67 11.10 9.00
C GLY A 185 11.65 12.04 9.65
N ASP A 186 11.30 11.77 10.90
CA ASP A 186 10.49 12.62 11.78
C ASP A 186 11.18 13.98 12.05
N ASP A 187 12.50 14.05 11.85
CA ASP A 187 13.29 15.30 11.87
C ASP A 187 13.16 16.12 10.58
N GLY A 188 12.38 15.66 9.61
CA GLY A 188 12.18 16.28 8.30
C GLY A 188 13.34 16.09 7.33
N ARG A 189 14.41 15.37 7.72
CA ARG A 189 15.57 15.12 6.86
C ARG A 189 15.36 13.90 5.97
N SER A 190 16.15 13.82 4.93
CA SER A 190 16.09 12.72 3.97
C SER A 190 17.21 11.72 4.22
N TYR A 191 16.85 10.46 4.09
CA TYR A 191 17.74 9.33 4.31
C TYR A 191 17.58 8.34 3.16
N SER A 192 18.66 7.63 2.87
CA SER A 192 18.69 6.56 1.89
C SER A 192 19.23 5.25 2.44
N ALA A 193 18.79 4.15 1.86
CA ALA A 193 19.33 2.81 2.04
C ALA A 193 19.43 2.11 0.68
N VAL A 194 20.29 1.11 0.56
CA VAL A 194 20.48 0.36 -0.68
C VAL A 194 20.41 -1.14 -0.46
N THR A 195 19.87 -1.87 -1.43
CA THR A 195 19.88 -3.34 -1.45
C THR A 195 19.86 -3.87 -2.88
N GLU A 196 20.51 -5.00 -3.12
CA GLU A 196 20.48 -5.69 -4.43
C GLU A 196 19.15 -6.45 -4.64
N ASP A 197 18.47 -6.83 -3.56
CA ASP A 197 17.21 -7.56 -3.59
C ASP A 197 16.28 -7.11 -2.46
N ILE A 198 15.31 -6.27 -2.82
CA ILE A 198 14.33 -5.74 -1.87
C ILE A 198 13.34 -6.79 -1.36
N ILE A 199 13.09 -7.86 -2.12
CA ILE A 199 12.21 -8.97 -1.67
C ILE A 199 12.97 -9.81 -0.64
N ALA A 200 14.25 -10.09 -0.88
CA ALA A 200 15.09 -10.78 0.09
C ALA A 200 15.25 -9.96 1.38
N ALA A 201 15.40 -8.64 1.27
CA ALA A 201 15.49 -7.74 2.43
C ALA A 201 14.29 -7.92 3.39
N VAL A 202 13.04 -7.84 2.88
CA VAL A 202 11.83 -8.07 3.69
C VAL A 202 11.83 -9.45 4.35
N ARG A 203 12.20 -10.49 3.58
CA ARG A 203 12.16 -11.88 4.08
C ARG A 203 13.20 -12.14 5.15
N SER A 204 14.35 -11.47 5.07
CA SER A 204 15.42 -11.60 6.07
C SER A 204 15.03 -10.96 7.40
N GLY A 205 14.33 -9.82 7.36
CA GLY A 205 14.07 -8.98 8.54
C GLY A 205 15.28 -8.23 9.07
N GLU A 206 16.46 -8.43 8.48
CA GLU A 206 17.70 -7.74 8.86
C GLU A 206 17.62 -6.27 8.44
N PRO A 207 17.85 -5.32 9.38
CA PRO A 207 17.75 -3.91 9.05
C PRO A 207 18.81 -3.47 8.06
N LEU A 208 18.41 -2.71 7.03
CA LEU A 208 19.35 -2.10 6.09
C LEU A 208 20.01 -0.87 6.72
N ASP A 209 21.30 -0.70 6.45
CA ASP A 209 22.02 0.50 6.85
C ASP A 209 21.53 1.73 6.09
N ILE A 210 21.47 2.85 6.79
CA ILE A 210 21.00 4.12 6.25
C ILE A 210 22.12 5.16 6.18
N MET A 211 22.01 6.06 5.22
CA MET A 211 22.84 7.25 5.09
C MET A 211 21.95 8.49 5.07
N GLU A 212 22.41 9.59 5.65
CA GLU A 212 21.74 10.89 5.53
C GLU A 212 22.05 11.50 4.17
N ASP A 213 21.00 11.87 3.43
CA ASP A 213 21.14 12.49 2.12
C ASP A 213 21.35 14.01 2.32
N VAL A 214 22.50 14.51 1.86
CA VAL A 214 22.85 15.96 1.95
C VAL A 214 22.08 16.80 0.92
N GLN A 215 21.44 16.15 -0.05
CA GLN A 215 20.57 16.81 -1.02
C GLN A 215 19.21 17.11 -0.37
N VAL A 216 18.86 18.39 -0.30
CA VAL A 216 17.52 18.84 0.08
C VAL A 216 16.55 18.29 -0.96
N THR A 217 15.69 17.36 -0.52
CA THR A 217 14.60 16.83 -1.33
C THR A 217 13.81 17.98 -1.92
N GLU A 218 13.60 17.96 -3.24
CA GLU A 218 12.60 18.82 -3.88
C GLU A 218 11.37 18.80 -3.00
N SER A 219 10.95 19.97 -2.52
CA SER A 219 9.64 20.11 -1.92
C SER A 219 8.65 19.67 -3.00
N ARG A 220 8.23 18.40 -2.96
CA ARG A 220 7.12 17.91 -3.77
C ARG A 220 5.91 18.67 -3.24
N SER A 221 5.68 19.84 -3.82
CA SER A 221 4.47 20.62 -3.62
C SER A 221 3.31 19.65 -3.76
N PRO A 222 2.26 19.77 -2.93
CA PRO A 222 1.03 19.04 -3.17
C PRO A 222 0.65 19.25 -4.64
N TYR A 223 0.82 18.21 -5.45
CA TYR A 223 0.39 18.25 -6.83
C TYR A 223 -1.12 18.10 -6.76
N ASP A 224 -1.85 19.17 -7.06
CA ASP A 224 -3.30 19.08 -7.14
C ASP A 224 -3.66 18.18 -8.32
N CYS A 225 -4.11 16.96 -8.00
CA CYS A 225 -4.54 15.97 -8.97
C CYS A 225 -6.03 16.14 -9.35
N GLY A 226 -6.74 17.10 -8.77
CA GLY A 226 -8.16 17.34 -9.02
C GLY A 226 -9.08 16.24 -8.49
N ILE A 227 -8.57 15.28 -7.72
CA ILE A 227 -9.36 14.24 -7.06
C ILE A 227 -9.66 14.68 -5.62
N PRO A 228 -10.94 14.79 -5.23
CA PRO A 228 -11.31 15.21 -3.88
C PRO A 228 -10.65 14.36 -2.77
N ASN A 229 -10.03 15.06 -1.82
CA ASN A 229 -9.33 14.51 -0.65
C ASN A 229 -8.16 13.59 -0.99
N ALA A 230 -7.65 13.58 -2.23
CA ALA A 230 -6.50 12.75 -2.58
C ALA A 230 -5.20 13.32 -1.99
N VAL A 231 -4.39 12.42 -1.46
CA VAL A 231 -3.02 12.66 -1.00
C VAL A 231 -2.08 11.90 -1.95
N PRO A 232 -1.53 12.58 -2.99
CA PRO A 232 -0.71 11.95 -4.01
C PRO A 232 0.55 11.30 -3.44
N GLY A 233 0.82 10.06 -3.88
CA GLY A 233 2.08 9.36 -3.64
C GLY A 233 3.08 9.62 -4.77
N ASN A 234 2.82 9.01 -5.94
CA ASN A 234 3.64 9.20 -7.14
C ASN A 234 2.87 8.82 -8.42
N VAL A 235 3.47 9.16 -9.57
CA VAL A 235 2.97 8.77 -10.89
C VAL A 235 3.99 7.86 -11.57
N ILE A 236 3.52 6.80 -12.21
CA ILE A 236 4.35 5.95 -13.08
C ILE A 236 3.76 5.84 -14.48
N SER A 237 4.59 5.49 -15.45
CA SER A 237 4.14 5.08 -16.77
C SER A 237 3.74 3.61 -16.78
N ILE A 238 2.62 3.29 -17.44
CA ILE A 238 2.18 1.92 -17.69
C ILE A 238 1.87 1.73 -19.17
N THR A 239 1.89 0.48 -19.61
CA THR A 239 1.54 0.10 -20.99
C THR A 239 0.03 0.16 -21.21
N GLU A 240 -0.38 0.24 -22.47
CA GLU A 240 -1.79 0.13 -22.86
C GLU A 240 -2.43 -1.19 -22.40
N THR A 241 -1.70 -2.30 -22.44
CA THR A 241 -2.22 -3.60 -21.97
C THR A 241 -2.52 -3.59 -20.47
N GLU A 242 -1.64 -2.98 -19.67
CA GLU A 242 -1.86 -2.84 -18.22
C GLU A 242 -3.02 -1.89 -17.92
N ALA A 243 -3.09 -0.75 -18.62
CA ALA A 243 -4.21 0.19 -18.48
C ALA A 243 -5.55 -0.48 -18.80
N LYS A 244 -5.63 -1.25 -19.90
CA LYS A 244 -6.83 -2.01 -20.27
C LYS A 244 -7.24 -3.02 -19.20
N ARG A 245 -6.28 -3.72 -18.57
CA ARG A 245 -6.58 -4.66 -17.47
C ARG A 245 -7.14 -3.94 -16.25
N LEU A 246 -6.54 -2.80 -15.88
CA LEU A 246 -7.03 -1.98 -14.77
C LEU A 246 -8.44 -1.46 -15.04
N ILE A 247 -8.71 -0.98 -16.25
CA ILE A 247 -10.05 -0.51 -16.66
C ILE A 247 -11.05 -1.67 -16.65
N ALA A 248 -10.69 -2.86 -17.14
CA ALA A 248 -11.60 -4.01 -17.11
C ALA A 248 -11.92 -4.46 -15.67
N ARG A 249 -10.96 -4.33 -14.75
CA ARG A 249 -11.11 -4.78 -13.36
C ARG A 249 -11.79 -3.75 -12.45
N PHE A 250 -11.43 -2.48 -12.59
CA PHE A 250 -11.78 -1.39 -11.68
C PHE A 250 -12.47 -0.21 -12.36
N GLY A 251 -12.63 -0.24 -13.68
CA GLY A 251 -13.44 0.74 -14.39
C GLY A 251 -14.91 0.62 -14.01
N ARG A 252 -15.67 1.70 -14.25
CA ARG A 252 -17.10 1.71 -14.00
C ARG A 252 -17.81 0.66 -14.86
N VAL A 253 -18.69 -0.11 -14.23
CA VAL A 253 -19.56 -1.05 -14.93
C VAL A 253 -20.82 -0.29 -15.38
N TYR A 254 -21.08 -0.29 -16.69
CA TYR A 254 -22.28 0.28 -17.25
C TYR A 254 -23.15 -0.82 -17.85
N ASN A 255 -24.46 -0.79 -17.58
CA ASN A 255 -25.39 -1.66 -18.28
C ASN A 255 -25.56 -1.13 -19.72
N VAL A 256 -25.13 -1.93 -20.70
CA VAL A 256 -25.20 -1.57 -22.13
C VAL A 256 -26.46 -2.08 -22.83
N ALA A 257 -27.22 -2.99 -22.22
CA ALA A 257 -28.48 -3.50 -22.75
C ALA A 257 -29.29 -4.24 -21.68
N ALA A 258 -30.61 -3.98 -21.62
CA ALA A 258 -31.56 -4.81 -20.90
C ALA A 258 -32.76 -5.12 -21.82
N THR A 259 -33.21 -6.38 -21.83
CA THR A 259 -34.43 -6.79 -22.54
C THR A 259 -35.35 -7.47 -21.54
N VAL A 260 -36.58 -6.97 -21.44
CA VAL A 260 -37.62 -7.56 -20.60
C VAL A 260 -38.70 -8.13 -21.51
N ALA A 261 -39.09 -9.39 -21.30
CA ALA A 261 -40.19 -9.98 -22.05
C ALA A 261 -41.51 -9.27 -21.68
N PRO A 262 -42.39 -9.00 -22.66
CA PRO A 262 -43.68 -8.37 -22.38
C PRO A 262 -44.50 -9.24 -21.43
N GLN A 263 -45.09 -8.63 -20.40
CA GLN A 263 -46.03 -9.31 -19.52
C GLN A 263 -47.28 -9.69 -20.32
N LYS A 264 -47.67 -10.97 -20.25
CA LYS A 264 -48.97 -11.40 -20.76
C LYS A 264 -50.03 -10.93 -19.76
N ASN A 265 -50.91 -10.04 -20.23
CA ASN A 265 -52.15 -9.68 -19.54
C ASN A 265 -53.08 -10.88 -19.42
#